data_AF-W0SCP1-F1
#
_entry.id   AF-W0SCP1-F1
#
_cell.length_a   1.000
_cell.length_b   1.000
_cell.length_c   1.000
_cell.angle_alpha   90.00
_cell.angle_beta   90.00
_cell.angle_gamma   90.00
#
_symmetry.space_group_name_H-M   'P 1'
#
loop_
_entity.id
_entity.type
_entity.pdbx_description
1 polymer ?
#
loop_
_entity_poly.entity_id
_entity_poly.type
_entity_poly.pdbx_seq_one_letter_code
_entity_poly.pdbx_strand_id
1 'polypeptide(L)'
;MRLDATGPFNKEVVIALGATWNSLFDEMPVNGPFANIIVMRRSVVVSQEVLDAFGEFLRANNRAGRGASAVAFVVAPEVEGRSLMLPMFAATYAAAGRRFAAYETEAEADAWVRERLADDTAPPRVPTDTN
;
A
#
# COMPACT_ATOMS: atom_id res chain seq x y z
N MET A 1 8.53 4.89 -0.79
CA MET A 1 7.92 5.85 -1.74
C MET A 1 6.73 6.52 -1.07
N ARG A 2 6.51 7.81 -1.31
CA ARG A 2 5.38 8.58 -0.77
C ARG A 2 4.54 9.15 -1.92
N LEU A 3 3.23 9.08 -1.81
CA LEU A 3 2.29 9.49 -2.85
C LEU A 3 1.10 10.24 -2.23
N ASP A 4 0.68 11.32 -2.84
CA ASP A 4 -0.57 12.00 -2.52
C ASP A 4 -1.67 11.58 -3.50
N ALA A 5 -2.85 11.25 -2.98
CA ALA A 5 -4.00 10.86 -3.76
C ALA A 5 -5.24 11.63 -3.28
N THR A 6 -5.97 12.24 -4.21
CA THR A 6 -7.19 13.02 -3.90
C THR A 6 -8.37 12.43 -4.65
N GLY A 7 -9.37 11.93 -3.91
CA GLY A 7 -10.57 11.34 -4.49
C GLY A 7 -11.70 12.34 -4.76
N PRO A 8 -12.89 11.84 -5.18
CA PRO A 8 -13.23 10.41 -5.35
C PRO A 8 -12.50 9.79 -6.56
N PHE A 9 -12.16 8.50 -6.48
CA PHE A 9 -11.45 7.81 -7.56
C PHE A 9 -12.44 7.04 -8.43
N ASN A 10 -12.54 7.42 -9.70
CA ASN A 10 -13.21 6.61 -10.71
C ASN A 10 -12.23 5.57 -11.29
N LYS A 11 -12.78 4.57 -11.98
CA LYS A 11 -12.01 3.47 -12.56
C LYS A 11 -10.95 3.96 -13.54
N GLU A 12 -11.28 4.99 -14.32
CA GLU A 12 -10.40 5.59 -15.32
C GLU A 12 -9.16 6.22 -14.68
N VAL A 13 -9.31 6.89 -13.52
CA VAL A 13 -8.19 7.47 -12.77
C VAL A 13 -7.28 6.38 -12.20
N VAL A 14 -7.84 5.29 -11.66
CA VAL A 14 -7.04 4.19 -11.09
C VAL A 14 -6.27 3.42 -12.17
N ILE A 15 -6.86 3.21 -13.35
CA ILE A 15 -6.18 2.57 -14.49
C ILE A 15 -5.07 3.48 -15.04
N ALA A 16 -5.32 4.79 -15.17
CA ALA A 16 -4.31 5.74 -15.61
C ALA A 16 -3.13 5.83 -14.63
N LEU A 17 -3.40 5.81 -13.32
CA LEU A 17 -2.39 5.73 -12.28
C LEU A 17 -1.57 4.43 -12.36
N GLY A 18 -2.17 3.29 -12.71
CA GLY A 18 -1.46 2.03 -12.93
C GLY A 18 -0.40 2.11 -14.05
N ALA A 19 -0.72 2.81 -15.15
CA ALA A 19 0.23 3.03 -16.23
C ALA A 19 1.38 3.98 -15.82
N THR A 20 1.07 5.07 -15.11
CA THR A 20 2.08 5.99 -14.57
C THR A 20 2.93 5.34 -13.48
N TRP A 21 2.36 4.46 -12.67
CA TRP A 21 3.11 3.69 -11.67
C TRP A 21 4.09 2.72 -12.31
N ASN A 22 3.73 2.07 -13.42
CA ASN A 22 4.67 1.19 -14.12
C ASN A 22 5.90 1.96 -14.59
N SER A 23 5.74 3.16 -15.15
CA SER A 23 6.87 4.03 -15.52
C SER A 23 7.71 4.45 -14.31
N LEU A 24 7.07 4.80 -13.19
CA LEU A 24 7.78 5.13 -11.94
C LEU A 24 8.54 3.94 -11.34
N PHE A 25 8.00 2.72 -11.44
CA PHE A 25 8.66 1.50 -10.97
C PHE A 25 9.83 1.09 -11.86
N ASP A 26 9.77 1.37 -13.16
CA ASP A 26 10.89 1.10 -14.08
C ASP A 26 12.10 2.01 -13.80
N GLU A 27 11.88 3.17 -13.16
CA GLU A 27 12.95 4.13 -12.77
C GLU A 27 13.50 3.90 -11.35
N MET A 28 12.85 3.06 -10.53
CA MET A 28 13.31 2.76 -9.18
C MET A 28 14.47 1.74 -9.20
N PRO A 29 15.56 1.96 -8.44
CA PRO A 29 16.62 0.98 -8.32
C PRO A 29 16.07 -0.33 -7.73
N VAL A 30 16.25 -1.43 -8.45
CA VAL A 30 15.68 -2.78 -8.22
C VAL A 30 16.18 -3.45 -6.92
N ASN A 31 16.99 -2.76 -6.12
CA ASN A 31 17.75 -3.39 -5.04
C ASN A 31 17.12 -3.13 -3.67
N GLY A 32 16.25 -4.04 -3.26
CA GLY A 32 15.84 -4.20 -1.85
C GLY A 32 14.35 -4.00 -1.58
N PRO A 33 13.88 -4.40 -0.39
CA PRO A 33 12.50 -4.18 0.03
C PRO A 33 12.20 -2.68 0.08
N PHE A 34 10.99 -2.31 -0.36
CA PHE A 34 10.51 -0.94 -0.28
C PHE A 34 9.06 -0.93 0.22
N ALA A 35 8.65 0.21 0.77
CA ALA A 35 7.32 0.42 1.28
C ALA A 35 6.69 1.70 0.70
N ASN A 36 5.35 1.73 0.70
CA ASN A 36 4.56 2.86 0.22
C ASN A 36 3.85 3.56 1.39
N ILE A 37 3.84 4.89 1.35
CA ILE A 37 2.95 5.72 2.16
C ILE A 37 2.05 6.49 1.20
N ILE A 38 0.74 6.31 1.31
CA ILE A 38 -0.24 6.97 0.46
C ILE A 38 -1.11 7.89 1.31
N VAL A 39 -1.02 9.19 1.07
CA VAL A 39 -1.82 10.20 1.74
C VAL A 39 -3.11 10.42 0.96
N MET A 40 -4.23 10.01 1.56
CA MET A 40 -5.55 10.12 0.96
C MET A 40 -6.24 11.40 1.40
N ARG A 41 -6.76 12.17 0.44
CA ARG A 41 -7.42 13.46 0.69
C ARG A 41 -8.83 13.47 0.12
N ARG A 42 -9.71 14.22 0.78
CA ARG A 42 -11.14 14.43 0.48
C ARG A 42 -12.02 13.19 0.57
N SER A 43 -11.73 12.15 -0.22
CA SER A 43 -12.56 10.94 -0.30
C SER A 43 -11.71 9.72 -0.63
N VAL A 44 -12.02 8.59 0.02
CA VAL A 44 -11.47 7.26 -0.31
C VAL A 44 -12.53 6.33 -0.92
N VAL A 45 -13.71 6.87 -1.23
CA VAL A 45 -14.80 6.09 -1.82
C VAL A 45 -14.40 5.63 -3.21
N VAL A 46 -14.51 4.33 -3.44
CA VAL A 46 -14.37 3.69 -4.74
C VAL A 46 -15.46 2.64 -4.91
N SER A 47 -15.79 2.29 -6.16
CA SER A 47 -16.72 1.19 -6.42
C SER A 47 -16.05 -0.17 -6.17
N GLN A 48 -16.87 -1.22 -6.00
CA GLN A 48 -16.36 -2.59 -5.89
C GLN A 48 -15.54 -3.01 -7.12
N GLU A 49 -15.99 -2.61 -8.31
CA GLU A 49 -15.26 -2.85 -9.57
C GLU A 49 -13.84 -2.29 -9.54
N VAL A 50 -13.65 -1.12 -8.92
CA VAL A 50 -12.33 -0.50 -8.75
C VAL A 50 -11.48 -1.27 -7.75
N LEU A 51 -12.05 -1.75 -6.64
CA LEU A 51 -11.33 -2.60 -5.69
C LEU A 51 -10.88 -3.93 -6.31
N ASP A 52 -11.72 -4.52 -7.16
CA ASP A 52 -11.40 -5.78 -7.83
C ASP A 52 -10.23 -5.60 -8.81
N ALA A 53 -10.31 -4.57 -9.66
CA ALA A 53 -9.24 -4.20 -10.57
C ALA A 53 -7.94 -3.84 -9.82
N PHE A 54 -8.06 -3.16 -8.68
CA PHE A 54 -6.92 -2.85 -7.83
C PHE A 54 -6.28 -4.12 -7.25
N GLY A 55 -7.10 -5.08 -6.79
CA GLY A 55 -6.60 -6.38 -6.32
C GLY A 55 -5.84 -7.16 -7.39
N GLU A 56 -6.32 -7.14 -8.64
CA GLU A 56 -5.60 -7.72 -9.77
C GLU A 56 -4.27 -7.04 -10.04
N PHE A 57 -4.23 -5.71 -10.00
CA PHE A 57 -3.01 -4.92 -10.13
C PHE A 57 -1.97 -5.26 -9.04
N LEU A 58 -2.39 -5.39 -7.78
CA LEU A 58 -1.50 -5.79 -6.68
C LEU A 58 -0.88 -7.18 -6.93
N ARG A 59 -1.70 -8.14 -7.35
CA ARG A 59 -1.25 -9.51 -7.67
C ARG A 59 -0.28 -9.53 -8.85
N ALA A 60 -0.54 -8.74 -9.90
CA ALA A 60 0.34 -8.62 -11.05
C ALA A 60 1.72 -8.08 -10.65
N ASN A 61 1.77 -7.03 -9.83
CA ASN A 61 3.02 -6.47 -9.32
C ASN A 61 3.79 -7.45 -8.43
N ASN A 62 3.12 -8.25 -7.62
CA ASN A 62 3.78 -9.28 -6.82
C ASN A 62 4.45 -10.34 -7.71
N ARG A 63 3.76 -10.82 -8.75
CA ARG A 63 4.33 -11.77 -9.71
C ARG A 63 5.53 -11.21 -10.47
N ALA A 64 5.55 -9.90 -10.70
CA ALA A 64 6.67 -9.21 -11.35
C ALA A 64 7.83 -8.88 -10.39
N GLY A 65 7.75 -9.22 -9.10
CA GLY A 65 8.75 -8.84 -8.10
C GLY A 65 8.78 -7.33 -7.79
N ARG A 66 7.73 -6.60 -8.17
CA ARG A 66 7.59 -5.13 -8.04
C ARG A 66 6.68 -4.73 -6.86
N GLY A 67 6.31 -5.69 -6.01
CA GLY A 67 5.41 -5.45 -4.89
C GLY A 67 6.13 -4.75 -3.73
N ALA A 68 5.55 -3.65 -3.24
CA ALA A 68 5.97 -3.07 -1.97
C ALA A 68 5.76 -4.11 -0.84
N SER A 69 6.74 -4.23 0.05
CA SER A 69 6.70 -5.17 1.18
C SER A 69 5.73 -4.71 2.27
N ALA A 70 5.53 -3.39 2.38
CA ALA A 70 4.55 -2.78 3.27
C ALA A 70 3.87 -1.55 2.62
N VAL A 71 2.60 -1.34 2.95
CA VAL A 71 1.82 -0.18 2.49
C VAL A 71 1.08 0.45 3.67
N ALA A 72 1.30 1.74 3.90
CA ALA A 72 0.56 2.53 4.86
C ALA A 72 -0.32 3.56 4.16
N PHE A 73 -1.59 3.63 4.54
CA PHE A 73 -2.46 4.75 4.16
C PHE A 73 -2.49 5.78 5.28
N VAL A 74 -2.47 7.06 4.91
CA VAL A 74 -2.74 8.18 5.81
C VAL A 74 -4.10 8.74 5.43
N VAL A 75 -5.09 8.55 6.29
CA VAL A 75 -6.49 8.90 6.06
C VAL A 75 -7.01 9.62 7.29
N ALA A 76 -7.02 10.95 7.23
CA ALA A 76 -7.49 11.80 8.32
C ALA A 76 -9.00 11.55 8.61
N PRO A 77 -9.48 11.81 9.84
CA PRO A 77 -10.86 11.55 10.23
C PRO A 77 -11.93 12.21 9.33
N GLU A 78 -11.61 13.35 8.75
CA GLU A 78 -12.49 14.12 7.85
C GLU A 78 -12.59 13.56 6.43
N VAL A 79 -11.78 12.57 6.07
CA VAL A 79 -11.79 11.99 4.72
C VAL A 79 -13.05 11.14 4.54
N GLU A 80 -13.83 11.47 3.51
CA GLU A 80 -15.09 10.81 3.19
C GLU A 80 -14.88 9.31 2.91
N GLY A 81 -15.77 8.48 3.46
CA GLY A 81 -15.80 7.05 3.23
C GLY A 81 -14.77 6.24 4.02
N ARG A 82 -13.96 6.87 4.88
CA ARG A 82 -12.90 6.21 5.67
C ARG A 82 -13.37 4.94 6.36
N SER A 83 -14.42 5.01 7.17
CA SER A 83 -14.89 3.89 8.00
C SER A 83 -15.41 2.71 7.18
N LEU A 84 -16.01 3.00 6.02
CA LEU A 84 -16.53 1.99 5.10
C LEU A 84 -15.38 1.34 4.29
N MET A 85 -14.47 2.16 3.77
CA MET A 85 -13.52 1.74 2.75
C MET A 85 -12.24 1.15 3.34
N LEU A 86 -11.77 1.61 4.50
CA LEU A 86 -10.52 1.09 5.09
C LEU A 86 -10.55 -0.44 5.34
N PRO A 87 -11.64 -1.03 5.87
CA PRO A 87 -11.75 -2.49 5.99
C PRO A 87 -11.68 -3.21 4.63
N MET A 88 -12.28 -2.62 3.59
CA MET A 88 -12.27 -3.19 2.25
C MET A 88 -10.87 -3.17 1.64
N PHE A 89 -10.15 -2.05 1.75
CA PHE A 89 -8.75 -1.97 1.32
C PHE A 89 -7.87 -2.96 2.09
N ALA A 90 -8.04 -3.06 3.41
CA ALA A 90 -7.31 -4.03 4.23
C ALA A 90 -7.51 -5.46 3.74
N ALA A 91 -8.75 -5.84 3.43
CA ALA A 91 -9.07 -7.15 2.87
C ALA A 91 -8.41 -7.37 1.49
N THR A 92 -8.44 -6.36 0.61
CA THR A 92 -7.81 -6.43 -0.72
C THR A 92 -6.30 -6.62 -0.63
N TYR A 93 -5.61 -5.88 0.25
CA TYR A 93 -4.16 -6.04 0.46
C TYR A 93 -3.81 -7.38 1.10
N ALA A 94 -4.59 -7.82 2.10
CA ALA A 94 -4.39 -9.12 2.74
C ALA A 94 -4.57 -10.28 1.75
N ALA A 95 -5.57 -10.22 0.87
CA ALA A 95 -5.78 -11.21 -0.19
C ALA A 95 -4.65 -11.22 -1.23
N ALA A 96 -3.93 -10.11 -1.38
CA ALA A 96 -2.73 -10.02 -2.20
C ALA A 96 -1.44 -10.39 -1.44
N GLY A 97 -1.51 -10.79 -0.16
CA GLY A 97 -0.34 -11.14 0.65
C GLY A 97 0.56 -9.95 0.99
N ARG A 98 0.02 -8.72 1.05
CA ARG A 98 0.78 -7.51 1.37
C ARG A 98 0.49 -7.05 2.80
N ARG A 99 1.52 -6.55 3.50
CA ARG A 99 1.36 -5.90 4.81
C ARG A 99 0.71 -4.54 4.60
N PHE A 100 -0.42 -4.29 5.27
CA PHE A 100 -1.18 -3.06 5.14
C PHE A 100 -1.59 -2.52 6.51
N ALA A 101 -1.53 -1.20 6.66
CA ALA A 101 -2.10 -0.48 7.80
C ALA A 101 -2.61 0.90 7.37
N ALA A 102 -3.53 1.47 8.13
CA ALA A 102 -4.05 2.81 7.92
C ALA A 102 -3.93 3.63 9.20
N TYR A 103 -3.49 4.88 9.07
CA TYR A 103 -3.20 5.81 10.15
C TYR A 103 -3.88 7.15 9.90
N GLU A 104 -4.06 7.93 10.96
CA GLU A 104 -4.62 9.29 10.84
C GLU A 104 -3.54 10.30 10.49
N THR A 105 -2.29 10.02 10.90
CA THR A 105 -1.17 10.93 10.70
C THR A 105 -0.04 10.29 9.90
N GLU A 106 0.68 11.14 9.18
CA GLU A 106 1.90 10.75 8.47
C GLU A 106 2.99 10.21 9.40
N ALA A 107 3.09 10.75 10.62
CA ALA A 107 4.09 10.35 11.60
C ALA A 107 3.91 8.88 12.04
N GLU A 108 2.67 8.44 12.28
CA GLU A 108 2.35 7.06 12.62
C GLU A 108 2.66 6.11 11.45
N ALA A 109 2.27 6.51 10.23
CA ALA A 109 2.56 5.74 9.02
C ALA A 109 4.07 5.60 8.77
N ASP A 110 4.84 6.67 8.95
CA ASP A 110 6.29 6.65 8.82
C ASP A 110 6.95 5.74 9.86
N ALA A 111 6.50 5.81 11.12
CA ALA A 111 7.01 4.96 12.18
C ALA A 111 6.79 3.47 11.86
N TRP A 112 5.57 3.12 11.46
CA TRP A 112 5.23 1.74 11.11
C TRP A 112 5.99 1.24 9.88
N VAL A 113 6.07 2.03 8.81
CA VAL A 113 6.80 1.64 7.60
C VAL A 113 8.29 1.40 7.89
N ARG A 114 8.93 2.27 8.67
CA ARG A 114 10.35 2.08 9.05
C ARG A 114 10.56 0.78 9.81
N GLU A 115 9.66 0.45 10.72
CA GLU A 115 9.70 -0.79 11.48
C GLU A 115 9.57 -2.02 10.54
N ARG A 116 8.65 -1.99 9.58
CA ARG A 116 8.46 -3.09 8.62
C ARG A 116 9.64 -3.28 7.68
N LEU A 117 10.25 -2.19 7.22
CA LEU A 117 11.45 -2.27 6.38
C LEU A 117 12.65 -2.81 7.16
N ALA A 118 12.79 -2.46 8.45
CA ALA A 118 13.82 -3.05 9.30
C ALA A 118 13.65 -4.57 9.44
N ASP A 119 12.42 -5.06 9.58
CA ASP A 119 12.11 -6.50 9.62
C ASP A 119 12.53 -7.21 8.31
N ASP A 120 12.32 -6.58 7.16
CA ASP A 120 12.64 -7.16 5.85
C ASP A 120 14.15 -7.14 5.52
N THR A 121 14.92 -6.30 6.20
CA THR A 121 16.38 -6.18 6.01
C THR A 121 17.17 -6.96 7.06
N ALA A 122 16.51 -7.42 8.12
CA ALA A 122 17.14 -8.22 9.17
C ALA A 122 17.42 -9.66 8.67
N PRO A 123 18.58 -10.25 8.98
CA PRO A 123 18.82 -11.65 8.70
C PRO A 123 17.77 -12.52 9.43
N PRO A 124 17.38 -13.67 8.86
CA PRO A 124 16.39 -14.55 9.48
C PRO A 124 16.86 -14.89 10.91
N ARG A 125 16.02 -14.59 11.90
CA ARG A 125 16.30 -14.93 13.29
C ARG A 125 16.28 -16.46 13.40
N VAL A 126 17.46 -17.07 13.56
CA VAL A 126 17.56 -18.48 13.93
C VAL A 126 16.94 -18.60 15.32
N PRO A 127 15.88 -19.41 15.52
CA PRO A 127 15.37 -19.67 16.85
C PRO A 127 16.52 -20.26 17.67
N THR A 128 16.93 -19.55 18.72
CA THR A 128 17.86 -20.10 19.69
C THR A 128 17.04 -21.02 20.57
N ASP A 129 16.89 -22.28 20.13
CA ASP A 129 16.34 -23.33 20.98
C ASP A 129 17.18 -23.36 22.26
N THR A 130 16.56 -22.89 23.34
CA THR A 130 17.16 -22.88 24.66
C THR A 130 16.67 -24.12 25.39
N ASN A 131 17.60 -25.09 25.45
CA ASN A 131 17.74 -26.21 26.38
C ASN A 131 16.72 -27.36 26.34
#